data_AF-A0A6M0CYT8-F1
#
_entry.id   AF-A0A6M0CYT8-F1
#
_cell.length_a   1.000
_cell.length_b   1.000
_cell.length_c   1.000
_cell.angle_alpha   90.00
_cell.angle_beta   90.00
_cell.angle_gamma   90.00
#
_symmetry.space_group_name_H-M   'P 1'
#
loop_
_entity.id
_entity.type
_entity.pdbx_description
1 polymer ?
#
loop_
_entity_poly.entity_id
_entity_poly.type
_entity_poly.pdbx_seq_one_letter_code
_entity_poly.pdbx_strand_id
1 'polypeptide(L)'
;PPMSVPHLDTRVVDGKTSLLFGPYAGFTTKFLKHGSFLDLPLSVRAGNIGPMLAVARDNMDLTKYLVSEVMQSMEQRLESLRRFYPEAKAEDWRLEVAGQRVQIIKKDPKKGGILQFGTELVAAKDGSLAALLGASPGASVTVSIMLELIERCFPEQAAGAWAAKLKEIFPAREKVLASDAALYHKVSTQNDEALGLVESQPTQSYA
;
A
#
# COMPACT_ATOMS: atom_id res chain seq x y z
N PRO A 1 9.20 1.61 2.06
CA PRO A 1 9.52 1.69 0.61
C PRO A 1 8.34 1.40 -0.33
N PRO A 2 7.09 1.31 0.18
CA PRO A 2 5.97 1.91 -0.55
C PRO A 2 5.17 2.94 0.27
N MET A 3 5.58 3.19 1.52
CA MET A 3 4.79 3.99 2.48
C MET A 3 5.64 4.97 3.30
N SER A 4 6.89 5.19 2.91
CA SER A 4 7.88 5.87 3.78
C SER A 4 8.72 6.91 3.07
N VAL A 5 8.49 7.19 1.78
CA VAL A 5 9.22 8.29 1.13
C VAL A 5 8.56 9.60 1.55
N PRO A 6 9.33 10.57 2.05
CA PRO A 6 8.80 11.88 2.38
C PRO A 6 8.11 12.52 1.18
N HIS A 7 6.89 12.99 1.39
CA HIS A 7 6.08 13.73 0.44
C HIS A 7 5.55 15.00 1.10
N LEU A 8 5.20 15.98 0.27
CA LEU A 8 4.66 17.27 0.69
C LEU A 8 3.14 17.28 0.43
N ASP A 9 2.37 17.33 1.51
CA ASP A 9 0.91 17.35 1.47
C ASP A 9 0.36 18.67 1.99
N THR A 10 -0.78 19.11 1.42
CA THR A 10 -1.60 20.15 2.03
C THR A 10 -2.67 19.52 2.93
N ARG A 11 -2.82 20.04 4.16
CA ARG A 11 -3.90 19.66 5.08
C ARG A 11 -4.66 20.89 5.54
N VAL A 12 -5.94 20.71 5.81
CA VAL A 12 -6.76 21.71 6.49
C VAL A 12 -7.08 21.16 7.88
N VAL A 13 -6.55 21.79 8.92
CA VAL A 13 -6.75 21.41 10.32
C VAL A 13 -7.38 22.60 11.03
N ASP A 14 -8.55 22.39 11.64
CA ASP A 14 -9.32 23.45 12.34
C ASP A 14 -9.52 24.72 11.49
N GLY A 15 -9.80 24.54 10.19
CA GLY A 15 -10.00 25.63 9.23
C GLY A 15 -8.72 26.35 8.79
N LYS A 16 -7.54 25.91 9.26
CA LYS A 16 -6.23 26.45 8.85
C LYS A 16 -5.56 25.52 7.86
N THR A 17 -5.19 26.06 6.71
CA THR A 17 -4.34 25.37 5.75
C THR A 17 -2.93 25.25 6.30
N SER A 18 -2.35 24.05 6.24
CA SER A 18 -1.01 23.71 6.71
C SER A 18 -0.34 22.80 5.69
N LEU A 19 0.99 22.89 5.60
CA LEU A 19 1.80 21.95 4.84
C LEU A 19 2.38 20.90 5.78
N LEU A 20 2.38 19.64 5.35
CA LEU A 20 3.01 18.54 6.05
C LEU A 20 4.06 17.92 5.14
N PHE A 21 5.24 17.68 5.70
CA PHE A 21 6.31 16.98 5.01
C PHE A 21 6.75 15.75 5.80
N GLY A 22 6.78 14.60 5.14
CA GLY A 22 7.07 13.31 5.76
C GLY A 22 6.29 12.18 5.09
N PRO A 23 6.04 11.05 5.75
CA PRO A 23 6.40 10.74 7.13
C PRO A 23 7.89 10.41 7.28
N TYR A 24 8.45 10.75 8.45
CA TYR A 24 9.74 10.23 8.92
C TYR A 24 9.50 9.03 9.84
N ALA A 25 10.42 8.07 9.84
CA ALA A 25 10.33 6.95 10.77
C ALA A 25 10.48 7.41 12.22
N GLY A 26 9.62 6.91 13.10
CA GLY A 26 9.74 7.02 14.54
C GLY A 26 9.86 5.64 15.18
N PHE A 27 10.32 5.59 16.43
CA PHE A 27 10.38 4.34 17.21
C PHE A 27 9.45 4.42 18.43
N THR A 28 8.60 3.40 18.58
CA THR A 28 7.78 3.21 19.77
C THR A 28 7.46 1.73 19.94
N THR A 29 7.29 1.27 21.18
CA THR A 29 6.81 -0.08 21.49
C THR A 29 5.29 -0.14 21.69
N LYS A 30 4.61 1.02 21.63
CA LYS A 30 3.15 1.13 21.70
C LYS A 30 2.54 0.79 20.35
N PHE A 31 1.41 0.09 20.35
CA PHE A 31 0.65 -0.20 19.14
C PHE A 31 -0.45 0.82 18.87
N LEU A 32 -0.91 1.53 19.90
CA LEU A 32 -1.93 2.58 19.83
C LEU A 32 -1.42 3.89 20.43
N LYS A 33 -1.96 5.02 19.96
CA LYS A 33 -1.58 6.37 20.46
C LYS A 33 -1.64 6.47 21.99
N HIS A 34 -2.64 5.84 22.60
CA HIS A 34 -2.83 5.73 24.05
C HIS A 34 -2.56 4.31 24.59
N GLY A 35 -1.73 3.52 23.90
CA GLY A 35 -1.36 2.14 24.25
C GLY A 35 -0.23 2.04 25.28
N SER A 36 0.20 0.81 25.54
CA SER A 36 1.21 0.48 26.55
C SER A 36 2.59 0.32 25.94
N PHE A 37 3.64 0.73 26.66
CA PHE A 37 5.02 0.40 26.26
C PHE A 37 5.32 -1.10 26.32
N LEU A 38 4.43 -1.88 26.95
CA LEU A 38 4.48 -3.33 26.99
C LEU A 38 3.78 -3.98 25.79
N ASP A 39 3.13 -3.22 24.89
CA ASP A 39 2.40 -3.80 23.75
C ASP A 39 3.28 -4.72 22.91
N LEU A 40 4.48 -4.24 22.49
CA LEU A 40 5.42 -5.06 21.73
C LEU A 40 5.93 -6.28 22.53
N PRO A 41 6.50 -6.15 23.75
CA PRO A 41 6.93 -7.31 24.53
C PRO A 41 5.84 -8.37 24.76
N LEU A 42 4.62 -7.94 25.11
CA LEU A 42 3.50 -8.84 25.40
C LEU A 42 2.89 -9.44 24.12
N SER A 43 3.18 -8.87 22.95
CA SER A 43 2.79 -9.44 21.66
C SER A 43 3.63 -10.66 21.26
N VAL A 44 4.82 -10.83 21.84
CA VAL A 44 5.71 -11.95 21.51
C VAL A 44 5.16 -13.23 22.14
N ARG A 45 4.94 -14.24 21.29
CA ARG A 45 4.40 -15.55 21.66
C ARG A 45 5.23 -16.63 20.98
N ALA A 46 5.32 -17.82 21.57
CA ALA A 46 6.07 -18.94 20.97
C ALA A 46 5.70 -19.20 19.49
N GLY A 47 4.42 -19.03 19.14
CA GLY A 47 3.92 -19.21 17.77
C GLY A 47 4.31 -18.13 16.75
N ASN A 48 4.77 -16.94 17.18
CA ASN A 48 5.14 -15.84 16.28
C ASN A 48 6.63 -15.46 16.28
N ILE A 49 7.44 -16.03 17.18
CA ILE A 49 8.90 -15.80 17.21
C ILE A 49 9.55 -16.17 15.88
N GLY A 50 9.24 -17.35 15.32
CA GLY A 50 9.79 -17.79 14.04
C GLY A 50 9.52 -16.79 12.90
N PRO A 51 8.25 -16.41 12.66
CA PRO A 51 7.91 -15.37 11.69
C PRO A 51 8.60 -14.02 11.95
N MET A 52 8.70 -13.57 13.21
CA MET A 52 9.38 -12.31 13.56
C MET A 52 10.87 -12.35 13.20
N LEU A 53 11.56 -13.44 13.52
CA LEU A 53 12.98 -13.63 13.19
C LEU A 53 13.21 -13.74 11.68
N ALA A 54 12.33 -14.44 10.96
CA ALA A 54 12.42 -14.52 9.49
C ALA A 54 12.32 -13.13 8.85
N VAL A 55 11.35 -12.31 9.30
CA VAL A 55 11.23 -10.92 8.85
C VAL A 55 12.46 -10.10 9.21
N ALA A 56 12.97 -10.24 10.43
CA ALA A 56 14.19 -9.56 10.87
C ALA A 56 15.44 -10.04 10.12
N ARG A 57 15.43 -11.18 9.44
CA ARG A 57 16.53 -11.58 8.54
C ARG A 57 16.32 -11.01 7.13
N ASP A 58 15.09 -11.11 6.62
CA ASP A 58 14.78 -10.90 5.20
C ASP A 58 14.55 -9.42 4.82
N ASN A 59 14.49 -8.51 5.80
CA ASN A 59 14.13 -7.10 5.58
C ASN A 59 15.20 -6.12 6.09
N MET A 60 16.48 -6.49 6.01
CA MET A 60 17.58 -5.67 6.52
C MET A 60 17.71 -4.30 5.86
N ASP A 61 17.47 -4.19 4.57
CA ASP A 61 17.48 -2.89 3.88
C ASP A 61 16.40 -1.95 4.45
N LEU A 62 15.21 -2.49 4.70
CA LEU A 62 14.12 -1.73 5.31
C LEU A 62 14.46 -1.33 6.75
N THR A 63 14.93 -2.25 7.57
CA THR A 63 15.30 -1.94 8.96
C THR A 63 16.40 -0.88 9.00
N LYS A 64 17.43 -1.01 8.15
CA LYS A 64 18.50 -0.02 8.02
C LYS A 64 17.96 1.34 7.62
N TYR A 65 17.07 1.38 6.63
CA TYR A 65 16.40 2.62 6.21
C TYR A 65 15.62 3.27 7.36
N LEU A 66 14.78 2.51 8.07
CA LEU A 66 13.99 3.03 9.20
C LEU A 66 14.88 3.53 10.35
N VAL A 67 15.95 2.81 10.67
CA VAL A 67 16.93 3.27 11.68
C VAL A 67 17.57 4.58 11.23
N SER A 68 17.95 4.71 9.96
CA SER A 68 18.55 5.94 9.45
C SER A 68 17.59 7.13 9.55
N GLU A 69 16.31 6.93 9.24
CA GLU A 69 15.25 7.95 9.35
C GLU A 69 14.99 8.37 10.81
N VAL A 70 15.00 7.42 11.74
CA VAL A 70 14.86 7.71 13.20
C VAL A 70 16.03 8.55 13.69
N MET A 71 17.25 8.27 13.19
CA MET A 71 18.46 8.97 13.58
C MET A 71 18.63 10.35 12.92
N GLN A 72 17.76 10.74 11.97
CA GLN A 72 17.88 12.02 11.30
C GLN A 72 17.71 13.21 12.26
N SER A 73 18.55 14.23 12.09
CA SER A 73 18.40 15.52 12.75
C SER A 73 17.31 16.37 12.09
N MET A 74 16.82 17.40 12.78
CA MET A 74 15.88 18.36 12.16
C MET A 74 16.48 19.03 10.92
N GLU A 75 17.78 19.31 10.93
CA GLU A 75 18.48 19.92 9.78
C GLU A 75 18.48 19.00 8.56
N GLN A 76 18.75 17.70 8.73
CA GLN A 76 18.70 16.72 7.63
C GLN A 76 17.28 16.56 7.07
N ARG A 77 16.26 16.65 7.93
CA ARG A 77 14.85 16.66 7.52
C ARG A 77 14.53 17.91 6.70
N LEU A 78 14.97 19.08 7.15
CA LEU A 78 14.82 20.35 6.42
C LEU A 78 15.58 20.36 5.10
N GLU A 79 16.77 19.76 5.02
CA GLU A 79 17.51 19.60 3.77
C GLU A 79 16.71 18.75 2.77
N SER A 80 16.09 17.66 3.24
CA SER A 80 15.22 16.82 2.43
C SER A 80 13.99 17.59 1.94
N LEU A 81 13.38 18.41 2.80
CA LEU A 81 12.27 19.29 2.43
C LEU A 81 12.67 20.30 1.36
N ARG A 82 13.86 20.91 1.47
CA ARG A 82 14.35 21.91 0.51
C ARG A 82 14.53 21.36 -0.90
N ARG A 83 14.61 20.03 -1.07
CA ARG A 83 14.57 19.39 -2.40
C ARG A 83 13.20 19.51 -3.06
N PHE A 84 12.13 19.66 -2.29
CA PHE A 84 10.76 19.88 -2.77
C PHE A 84 10.35 21.36 -2.72
N TYR A 85 10.76 22.07 -1.66
CA TYR A 85 10.47 23.48 -1.44
C TYR A 85 11.73 24.25 -1.00
N PRO A 86 12.54 24.77 -1.95
CA PRO A 86 13.83 25.37 -1.66
C PRO A 86 13.81 26.54 -0.67
N GLU A 87 12.70 27.28 -0.62
CA GLU A 87 12.53 28.45 0.24
C GLU A 87 12.13 28.10 1.69
N ALA A 88 12.06 26.82 2.04
CA ALA A 88 11.72 26.37 3.39
C ALA A 88 12.68 26.94 4.46
N LYS A 89 12.14 27.79 5.33
CA LYS A 89 12.83 28.36 6.50
C LYS A 89 12.60 27.50 7.72
N ALA A 90 13.64 27.23 8.51
CA ALA A 90 13.54 26.33 9.66
C ALA A 90 12.48 26.76 10.69
N GLU A 91 12.30 28.06 10.89
CA GLU A 91 11.35 28.65 11.84
C GLU A 91 9.87 28.38 11.53
N ASP A 92 9.55 28.10 10.28
CA ASP A 92 8.18 27.81 9.83
C ASP A 92 7.78 26.34 10.06
N TRP A 93 8.73 25.48 10.43
CA TRP A 93 8.55 24.03 10.50
C TRP A 93 8.81 23.50 11.90
N ARG A 94 7.91 22.64 12.36
CA ARG A 94 8.07 21.89 13.60
C ARG A 94 7.73 20.42 13.38
N LEU A 95 8.33 19.56 14.18
CA LEU A 95 8.00 18.14 14.17
C LEU A 95 6.65 17.92 14.84
N GLU A 96 5.81 17.14 14.19
CA GLU A 96 4.53 16.69 14.73
C GLU A 96 4.41 15.17 14.66
N VAL A 97 3.86 14.57 15.70
CA VAL A 97 3.66 13.12 15.78
C VAL A 97 2.39 12.75 15.02
N ALA A 98 2.54 12.31 13.77
CA ALA A 98 1.45 12.01 12.85
C ALA A 98 0.64 10.72 13.16
N GLY A 99 1.04 9.96 14.17
CA GLY A 99 0.34 8.74 14.61
C GLY A 99 1.27 7.54 14.73
N GLN A 100 0.67 6.36 14.86
CA GLN A 100 1.38 5.09 14.99
C GLN A 100 0.82 4.08 14.01
N ARG A 101 1.72 3.34 13.37
CA ARG A 101 1.37 2.30 12.42
C ARG A 101 2.15 1.04 12.74
N VAL A 102 1.42 -0.05 13.01
CA VAL A 102 2.00 -1.37 13.19
C VAL A 102 1.96 -2.10 11.84
N GLN A 103 3.04 -2.82 11.52
CA GLN A 103 3.10 -3.64 10.32
C GLN A 103 2.76 -5.10 10.64
N ILE A 104 1.96 -5.73 9.77
CA ILE A 104 1.57 -7.13 9.93
C ILE A 104 2.72 -8.04 9.47
N ILE A 105 3.03 -9.03 10.30
CA ILE A 105 3.90 -10.17 9.94
C ILE A 105 3.02 -11.40 9.73
N LYS A 106 3.06 -11.95 8.51
CA LYS A 106 2.31 -13.16 8.15
C LYS A 106 3.23 -14.36 8.18
N LYS A 107 2.72 -15.50 8.64
CA LYS A 107 3.43 -16.78 8.55
C LYS A 107 3.37 -17.25 7.10
N ASP A 108 4.53 -17.52 6.52
CA ASP A 108 4.65 -18.02 5.16
C ASP A 108 5.21 -19.46 5.16
N PRO A 109 4.64 -20.41 4.42
CA PRO A 109 5.12 -21.79 4.39
C PRO A 109 6.55 -21.96 3.89
N LYS A 110 7.04 -21.05 3.04
CA LYS A 110 8.38 -21.13 2.42
C LYS A 110 9.39 -20.22 3.11
N LYS A 111 8.99 -18.99 3.42
CA LYS A 111 9.87 -17.96 3.99
C LYS A 111 9.83 -17.92 5.53
N GLY A 112 8.90 -18.64 6.16
CA GLY A 112 8.69 -18.64 7.61
C GLY A 112 7.87 -17.44 8.08
N GLY A 113 8.27 -16.23 7.68
CA GLY A 113 7.55 -14.99 7.93
C GLY A 113 7.77 -13.96 6.83
N ILE A 114 6.74 -13.19 6.49
CA ILE A 114 6.82 -12.10 5.53
C ILE A 114 6.18 -10.84 6.12
N LEU A 115 6.77 -9.67 5.82
CA LEU A 115 6.11 -8.40 6.05
C LEU A 115 5.01 -8.23 5.01
N GLN A 116 3.78 -8.11 5.47
CA GLN A 116 2.66 -7.78 4.60
C GLN A 116 2.67 -6.28 4.38
N PHE A 117 2.70 -5.80 3.13
CA PHE A 117 2.55 -4.37 2.81
C PHE A 117 1.17 -4.10 2.19
N GLY A 118 0.65 -2.90 2.38
CA GLY A 118 -0.61 -2.47 1.74
C GLY A 118 -1.87 -2.98 2.45
N THR A 119 -2.83 -3.41 1.63
CA THR A 119 -4.15 -3.95 2.04
C THR A 119 -4.09 -5.48 1.97
N GLU A 120 -4.56 -6.15 3.03
CA GLU A 120 -4.69 -7.60 3.11
C GLU A 120 -6.17 -7.98 3.18
N LEU A 121 -6.58 -8.94 2.35
CA LEU A 121 -7.88 -9.58 2.45
C LEU A 121 -7.83 -10.74 3.45
N VAL A 122 -8.52 -10.57 4.58
CA VAL A 122 -8.73 -11.64 5.56
C VAL A 122 -10.17 -12.11 5.44
N ALA A 123 -10.37 -13.39 5.17
CA ALA A 123 -11.69 -14.00 5.13
C ALA A 123 -11.76 -15.23 6.02
N ALA A 124 -12.90 -15.41 6.68
CA ALA A 124 -13.25 -16.63 7.37
C ALA A 124 -13.18 -17.82 6.41
N LYS A 125 -12.87 -19.01 6.93
CA LYS A 125 -12.70 -20.22 6.10
C LYS A 125 -13.97 -20.57 5.32
N ASP A 126 -15.13 -20.26 5.89
CA ASP A 126 -16.45 -20.48 5.30
C ASP A 126 -16.96 -19.29 4.45
N GLY A 127 -16.16 -18.23 4.29
CA GLY A 127 -16.54 -17.05 3.51
C GLY A 127 -17.60 -16.16 4.16
N SER A 128 -18.06 -16.48 5.39
CA SER A 128 -19.15 -15.74 6.07
C SER A 128 -18.76 -14.31 6.47
N LEU A 129 -17.46 -14.05 6.60
CA LEU A 129 -16.90 -12.75 6.92
C LEU A 129 -15.65 -12.50 6.09
N ALA A 130 -15.57 -11.33 5.48
CA ALA A 130 -14.37 -10.81 4.84
C ALA A 130 -14.07 -9.40 5.37
N ALA A 131 -12.79 -9.14 5.61
CA ALA A 131 -12.28 -7.85 6.08
C ALA A 131 -11.03 -7.47 5.29
N LEU A 132 -10.93 -6.18 4.97
CA LEU A 132 -9.71 -5.59 4.42
C LEU A 132 -8.93 -4.95 5.57
N LEU A 133 -7.72 -5.44 5.81
CA LEU A 133 -6.82 -4.92 6.85
C LEU A 133 -5.67 -4.18 6.20
N GLY A 134 -5.39 -2.97 6.67
CA GLY A 134 -4.23 -2.19 6.23
C GLY A 134 -4.61 -0.85 5.63
N ALA A 135 -3.79 -0.35 4.70
CA ALA A 135 -4.09 0.90 4.01
C ALA A 135 -5.37 0.74 3.18
N SER A 136 -6.14 1.81 3.01
CA SER A 136 -7.23 1.82 2.04
C SER A 136 -6.65 1.47 0.66
N PRO A 137 -7.20 0.48 -0.05
CA PRO A 137 -6.70 0.15 -1.37
C PRO A 137 -6.92 1.35 -2.30
N GLY A 138 -5.88 1.72 -3.04
CA GLY A 138 -6.03 2.68 -4.12
C GLY A 138 -6.85 2.08 -5.28
N ALA A 139 -7.33 2.92 -6.18
CA ALA A 139 -8.09 2.48 -7.35
C ALA A 139 -7.37 1.39 -8.16
N SER A 140 -6.04 1.47 -8.25
CA SER A 140 -5.19 0.54 -8.99
C SER A 140 -5.16 -0.90 -8.48
N VAL A 141 -5.47 -1.14 -7.19
CA VAL A 141 -5.42 -2.47 -6.57
C VAL A 141 -6.78 -2.97 -6.09
N THR A 142 -7.77 -2.09 -6.03
CA THR A 142 -9.11 -2.40 -5.49
C THR A 142 -9.79 -3.51 -6.29
N VAL A 143 -9.73 -3.46 -7.62
CA VAL A 143 -10.38 -4.45 -8.50
C VAL A 143 -9.83 -5.85 -8.24
N SER A 144 -8.50 -6.01 -8.22
CA SER A 144 -7.85 -7.29 -7.96
C SER A 144 -8.25 -7.87 -6.59
N ILE A 145 -8.26 -7.04 -5.55
CA ILE A 145 -8.67 -7.43 -4.19
C ILE A 145 -10.13 -7.88 -4.15
N MET A 146 -11.04 -7.13 -4.77
CA MET A 146 -12.46 -7.47 -4.77
C MET A 146 -12.74 -8.74 -5.57
N LEU A 147 -12.01 -8.95 -6.65
CA LEU A 147 -12.11 -10.17 -7.42
C LEU A 147 -11.54 -11.39 -6.67
N GLU A 148 -10.47 -11.23 -5.89
CA GLU A 148 -9.99 -12.27 -4.96
C GLU A 148 -11.04 -12.58 -3.88
N LEU A 149 -11.70 -11.55 -3.34
CA LEU A 149 -12.79 -11.72 -2.37
C LEU A 149 -13.94 -12.54 -2.96
N ILE A 150 -14.37 -12.24 -4.19
CA ILE A 150 -15.43 -12.98 -4.87
C ILE A 150 -15.05 -14.46 -5.02
N GLU A 151 -13.84 -14.74 -5.53
CA GLU A 151 -13.39 -16.12 -5.71
C GLU A 151 -13.29 -16.89 -4.39
N ARG A 152 -12.87 -16.22 -3.31
CA ARG A 152 -12.64 -16.85 -2.02
C ARG A 152 -13.91 -17.02 -1.19
N CYS A 153 -14.81 -16.04 -1.21
CA CYS A 153 -15.98 -16.01 -0.33
C CYS A 153 -17.26 -16.49 -1.04
N PHE A 154 -17.29 -16.46 -2.37
CA PHE A 154 -18.44 -16.86 -3.20
C PHE A 154 -18.03 -17.81 -4.32
N PRO A 155 -17.30 -18.92 -4.04
CA PRO A 155 -16.72 -19.77 -5.07
C PRO A 155 -17.78 -20.40 -5.99
N GLU A 156 -18.93 -20.80 -5.44
CA GLU A 156 -20.02 -21.40 -6.21
C GLU A 156 -20.67 -20.41 -7.18
N GLN A 157 -20.90 -19.18 -6.73
CA GLN A 157 -21.48 -18.13 -7.56
C GLN A 157 -20.48 -17.68 -8.63
N ALA A 158 -19.20 -17.53 -8.25
CA ALA A 158 -18.12 -17.16 -9.16
C ALA A 158 -17.92 -18.19 -10.28
N ALA A 159 -18.02 -19.48 -9.98
CA ALA A 159 -17.93 -20.57 -10.96
C ALA A 159 -19.24 -20.81 -11.73
N GLY A 160 -20.39 -20.42 -11.15
CA GLY A 160 -21.71 -20.61 -11.71
C GLY A 160 -22.30 -19.34 -12.29
N ALA A 161 -23.32 -18.81 -11.62
CA ALA A 161 -24.18 -17.74 -12.12
C ALA A 161 -23.44 -16.45 -12.51
N TRP A 162 -22.29 -16.15 -11.90
CA TRP A 162 -21.52 -14.94 -12.17
C TRP A 162 -20.40 -15.14 -13.19
N ALA A 163 -20.04 -16.38 -13.52
CA ALA A 163 -18.87 -16.68 -14.35
C ALA A 163 -18.90 -15.96 -15.71
N ALA A 164 -20.05 -15.99 -16.39
CA ALA A 164 -20.22 -15.33 -17.68
C ALA A 164 -20.02 -13.81 -17.57
N LYS A 165 -20.63 -13.17 -16.56
CA LYS A 165 -20.54 -11.71 -16.38
C LYS A 165 -19.16 -11.27 -15.93
N LEU A 166 -18.52 -12.03 -15.03
CA LEU A 166 -17.15 -11.76 -14.61
C LEU A 166 -16.17 -11.84 -15.78
N LYS A 167 -16.33 -12.82 -16.67
CA LYS A 167 -15.50 -12.95 -17.88
C LYS A 167 -15.77 -11.85 -18.92
N GLU A 168 -17.00 -11.36 -19.00
CA GLU A 168 -17.36 -10.23 -19.86
C GLU A 168 -16.67 -8.94 -19.38
N ILE A 169 -16.73 -8.64 -18.08
CA ILE A 169 -16.14 -7.42 -17.51
C ILE A 169 -14.61 -7.53 -17.41
N PHE A 170 -14.10 -8.70 -17.00
CA PHE A 170 -12.69 -8.95 -16.75
C PHE A 170 -12.19 -10.08 -17.66
N PRO A 171 -11.85 -9.77 -18.93
CA PRO A 171 -11.49 -10.79 -19.92
C PRO A 171 -10.21 -11.56 -19.56
N ALA A 172 -9.34 -10.98 -18.72
CA ALA A 172 -8.15 -11.63 -18.22
C ALA A 172 -7.75 -11.07 -16.85
N ARG A 173 -7.04 -11.89 -16.06
CA ARG A 173 -6.41 -11.47 -14.79
C ARG A 173 -5.04 -10.84 -15.04
N GLU A 174 -4.58 -10.05 -14.08
CA GLU A 174 -3.28 -9.39 -14.08
C GLU A 174 -2.10 -10.31 -14.46
N LYS A 175 -2.05 -11.55 -13.97
CA LYS A 175 -0.98 -12.50 -14.29
C LYS A 175 -0.95 -12.90 -15.77
N VAL A 176 -2.14 -13.04 -16.38
CA VAL A 176 -2.25 -13.39 -17.79
C VAL A 176 -1.85 -12.18 -18.64
N LEU A 177 -2.38 -11.00 -18.32
CA LEU A 177 -2.04 -9.74 -18.99
C LEU A 177 -0.54 -9.41 -18.90
N ALA A 178 0.11 -9.72 -17.78
CA ALA A 178 1.55 -9.52 -17.62
C ALA A 178 2.40 -10.43 -18.52
N SER A 179 1.87 -11.57 -18.95
CA SER A 179 2.58 -12.55 -19.79
C SER A 179 2.17 -12.53 -21.27
N ASP A 180 1.02 -11.93 -21.60
CA ASP A 180 0.47 -11.90 -22.96
C ASP A 180 0.33 -10.46 -23.43
N ALA A 181 1.35 -9.98 -24.13
CA ALA A 181 1.40 -8.61 -24.64
C ALA A 181 0.27 -8.32 -25.64
N ALA A 182 -0.08 -9.28 -26.50
CA ALA A 182 -1.12 -9.08 -27.51
C ALA A 182 -2.49 -8.92 -26.85
N LEU A 183 -2.79 -9.75 -25.84
CA LEU A 183 -4.02 -9.62 -25.06
C LEU A 183 -4.04 -8.34 -24.23
N TYR A 184 -2.92 -7.96 -23.62
CA TYR A 184 -2.79 -6.70 -22.89
C TYR A 184 -3.12 -5.50 -23.79
N HIS A 185 -2.50 -5.41 -24.98
CA HIS A 185 -2.75 -4.31 -25.90
C HIS A 185 -4.22 -4.26 -26.34
N LYS A 186 -4.82 -5.41 -26.66
CA LYS A 186 -6.24 -5.48 -27.02
C LYS A 186 -7.14 -4.93 -25.91
N VAL A 187 -6.94 -5.37 -24.67
CA VAL A 187 -7.75 -4.92 -23.52
C VAL A 187 -7.50 -3.44 -23.21
N SER A 188 -6.25 -2.98 -23.29
CA SER A 188 -5.91 -1.57 -23.08
C SER A 188 -6.61 -0.68 -24.09
N THR A 189 -6.53 -0.99 -25.39
CA THR A 189 -7.21 -0.21 -26.44
C THR A 189 -8.72 -0.17 -26.24
N GLN A 190 -9.34 -1.30 -25.91
CA GLN A 190 -10.78 -1.35 -25.62
C GLN A 190 -11.17 -0.44 -24.43
N ASN A 191 -10.35 -0.44 -23.38
CA ASN A 191 -10.57 0.44 -22.23
C ASN A 191 -10.37 1.90 -22.60
N ASP A 192 -9.33 2.23 -23.36
CA ASP A 192 -9.04 3.59 -23.81
C ASP A 192 -10.18 4.12 -24.68
N GLU A 193 -10.73 3.31 -25.59
CA GLU A 193 -11.91 3.66 -26.39
C GLU A 193 -13.14 3.90 -25.51
N ALA A 194 -13.44 2.98 -24.59
CA ALA A 194 -14.59 3.09 -23.69
C ALA A 194 -14.50 4.30 -22.75
N LEU A 195 -13.29 4.69 -22.34
CA LEU A 195 -13.02 5.84 -21.48
C LEU A 195 -12.83 7.14 -22.26
N GLY A 196 -12.85 7.11 -23.60
CA GLY A 196 -12.63 8.29 -24.44
C GLY A 196 -11.20 8.85 -24.36
N LEU A 197 -10.21 7.99 -24.09
CA LEU A 197 -8.80 8.34 -23.97
C LEU A 197 -8.04 8.25 -25.30
N VAL A 198 -8.69 7.75 -26.37
CA VAL A 198 -8.10 7.71 -27.71
C VAL A 198 -8.17 9.12 -28.31
N GLU A 199 -7.02 9.78 -28.45
CA GLU A 199 -6.93 11.01 -29.23
C GLU A 199 -7.36 10.73 -30.68
N SER A 200 -8.28 11.53 -31.20
CA SER A 200 -8.53 11.61 -32.63
C SER A 200 -7.27 12.14 -33.31
N GLN A 201 -6.46 11.26 -33.89
CA GLN A 201 -5.34 11.65 -34.73
C GLN A 201 -5.85 12.60 -35.82
N PRO A 202 -5.37 13.86 -35.91
CA PRO A 202 -5.68 14.71 -37.04
C PRO A 202 -5.07 14.06 -38.27
N THR A 203 -5.88 13.80 -39.29
CA THR A 203 -5.44 13.26 -40.57
C THR A 203 -4.53 14.29 -41.25
N GLN A 204 -3.22 14.22 -41.00
CA GLN A 204 -2.24 14.94 -41.83
C GLN A 204 -2.03 14.14 -43.12
N SER A 205 -2.91 14.39 -44.08
CA SER A 205 -2.61 14.18 -45.49
C SER A 205 -1.51 15.17 -45.87
N TYR A 206 -0.28 14.69 -45.95
CA TYR A 206 0.74 15.40 -46.70
C TYR A 206 0.53 15.04 -48.18
N ALA A 207 -0.03 15.99 -48.92
CA ALA A 207 0.02 16.06 -50.37
C ALA A 207 1.33 16.68 -50.83
#